data_AF-A0A1J7IPN7-F1
#
_entry.id   AF-A0A1J7IPN7-F1
#
_cell.length_a   1.000
_cell.length_b   1.000
_cell.length_c   1.000
_cell.angle_alpha   90.00
_cell.angle_beta   90.00
_cell.angle_gamma   90.00
#
_symmetry.space_group_name_H-M   'P 1'
#
loop_
_entity.id
_entity.type
_entity.pdbx_description
1 polymer ?
#
loop_
_entity_poly.entity_id
_entity_poly.type
_entity_poly.pdbx_seq_one_letter_code
_entity_poly.pdbx_strand_id
1 'polypeptide(L)'
;TTSPTLSLSSQPLQGLITELSPKYDIKTLSVLSSTSISKRVDLVLNHLGRISAWDSAVLPGVVLLYARSNSTNKLITIVETARRRIHEAEQKWYQYNHLYEMEWAAKQHSHNRPPQNHKTETMIEDTVMSIDGDAKDSGDDDDFEVMATQQTVFERAVHGEEKTKQMAHMSVLLSRIPIPELKAKENFAVQSNEDHINHVHRKRSGLVA
;
A
#
# COMPACT_ATOMS: atom_id res chain seq x y z
N THR A 1 14.27 21.59 18.49
CA THR A 1 13.92 20.16 18.35
C THR A 1 12.63 20.07 17.58
N THR A 2 12.70 20.05 16.25
CA THR A 2 11.54 20.04 15.35
C THR A 2 11.16 18.60 15.07
N SER A 3 10.15 18.09 15.78
CA SER A 3 9.50 16.82 15.50
C SER A 3 8.82 16.87 14.13
N PRO A 4 9.10 15.92 13.21
CA PRO A 4 8.45 15.91 11.91
C PRO A 4 6.97 15.55 12.09
N THR A 5 6.09 16.46 11.70
CA THR A 5 4.65 16.26 11.63
C THR A 5 4.35 15.14 10.63
N LEU A 6 4.16 13.93 11.14
CA LEU A 6 3.81 12.74 10.36
C LEU A 6 2.32 12.75 10.05
N SER A 7 1.98 12.56 8.78
CA SER A 7 0.60 12.41 8.31
C SER A 7 -0.05 11.17 8.92
N LEU A 8 -1.35 11.25 9.25
CA LEU A 8 -2.18 10.18 9.84
C LEU A 8 -1.98 8.78 9.22
N SER A 9 -1.57 8.67 7.95
CA SER A 9 -1.36 7.40 7.24
C SER A 9 -0.14 6.57 7.67
N SER A 10 0.55 6.93 8.76
CA SER A 10 1.79 6.25 9.21
C SER A 10 1.65 5.50 10.53
N GLN A 11 0.50 5.59 11.21
CA GLN A 11 0.29 5.00 12.54
C GLN A 11 0.69 3.52 12.69
N PRO A 12 0.29 2.57 11.82
CA PRO A 12 0.66 1.16 12.00
C PRO A 12 2.15 0.91 11.76
N LEU A 13 2.80 1.76 10.97
CA LEU A 13 4.22 1.64 10.65
C LEU A 13 5.11 2.32 11.69
N GLN A 14 4.57 3.21 12.52
CA GLN A 14 5.35 3.96 13.51
C GLN A 14 5.95 3.06 14.58
N GLY A 15 5.19 2.08 15.08
CA GLY A 15 5.70 1.11 16.06
C GLY A 15 6.89 0.32 15.50
N LEU A 16 6.80 -0.07 14.22
CA LEU A 16 7.87 -0.76 13.51
C LEU A 16 9.12 0.12 13.36
N ILE A 17 8.94 1.39 13.01
CA ILE A 17 10.03 2.36 12.87
C ILE A 17 10.74 2.55 14.21
N THR A 18 9.99 2.74 15.30
CA THR A 18 10.57 2.94 16.64
C THR A 18 11.38 1.74 17.12
N GLU A 19 10.92 0.51 16.82
CA GLU A 19 11.63 -0.72 17.18
C GLU A 19 12.93 -0.91 16.38
N LEU A 20 12.93 -0.55 15.10
CA LEU A 20 14.06 -0.78 14.19
C LEU A 20 15.04 0.40 14.13
N SER A 21 14.61 1.62 14.46
CA SER A 21 15.42 2.84 14.46
C SER A 21 16.73 2.78 15.28
N PRO A 22 16.84 2.04 16.40
CA PRO A 22 18.12 1.95 17.11
C PRO A 22 19.18 1.11 16.37
N LYS A 23 18.79 0.24 15.43
CA LYS A 23 19.68 -0.69 14.74
C LYS A 23 19.90 -0.35 13.26
N TYR A 24 18.98 0.40 12.66
CA TYR A 24 18.95 0.64 11.22
C TYR A 24 18.62 2.10 10.93
N ASP A 25 19.20 2.66 9.86
CA ASP A 25 18.82 3.97 9.32
C ASP A 25 17.63 3.80 8.38
N ILE A 26 16.42 4.04 8.89
CA ILE A 26 15.17 3.80 8.18
C ILE A 26 14.72 5.05 7.44
N LYS A 27 14.60 4.93 6.12
CA LYS A 27 14.01 5.97 5.27
C LYS A 27 12.61 5.60 4.82
N THR A 28 11.64 6.36 5.30
CA THR A 28 10.22 6.17 4.99
C THR A 28 9.83 6.97 3.75
N LEU A 29 9.25 6.30 2.74
CA LEU A 29 8.90 6.87 1.44
C LEU A 29 7.47 6.51 1.05
N SER A 30 6.59 7.50 0.93
CA SER A 30 5.24 7.31 0.39
C SER A 30 5.26 7.22 -1.14
N VAL A 31 4.50 6.29 -1.71
CA VAL A 31 4.24 6.19 -3.13
C VAL A 31 2.81 6.58 -3.44
N LEU A 32 2.67 7.62 -4.25
CA LEU A 32 1.41 8.16 -4.74
C LEU A 32 1.34 8.01 -6.26
N SER A 33 0.14 8.13 -6.85
CA SER A 33 -0.05 8.10 -8.29
C SER A 33 0.76 9.18 -9.04
N SER A 34 1.07 10.31 -8.40
CA SER A 34 1.92 11.38 -8.97
C SER A 34 3.43 11.15 -8.76
N THR A 35 3.84 10.11 -8.03
CA THR A 35 5.26 9.83 -7.77
C THR A 35 5.96 9.41 -9.07
N SER A 36 7.10 10.04 -9.34
CA SER A 36 8.02 9.62 -10.41
C SER A 36 8.76 8.34 -10.00
N ILE A 37 8.66 7.31 -10.84
CA ILE A 37 9.30 6.01 -10.59
C ILE A 37 10.82 6.17 -10.54
N SER A 38 11.43 6.77 -11.56
CA SER A 38 12.90 6.91 -11.66
C SER A 38 13.49 7.63 -10.45
N LYS A 39 12.94 8.80 -10.11
CA LYS A 39 13.41 9.57 -8.93
C LYS A 39 13.29 8.77 -7.64
N ARG A 40 12.22 8.00 -7.48
CA ARG A 40 12.02 7.19 -6.27
C ARG A 40 12.99 6.01 -6.23
N VAL A 41 13.22 5.34 -7.35
CA VAL A 41 14.22 4.26 -7.46
C VAL A 41 15.62 4.79 -7.11
N ASP A 42 16.02 5.93 -7.65
CA ASP A 42 17.34 6.51 -7.39
C ASP A 42 17.49 6.89 -5.90
N LEU A 43 16.44 7.44 -5.28
CA LEU A 43 16.42 7.70 -3.84
C LEU A 43 16.53 6.44 -2.99
N VAL A 44 15.89 5.35 -3.40
CA VAL A 44 15.96 4.04 -2.73
C VAL A 44 17.39 3.51 -2.80
N LEU A 45 17.98 3.47 -3.99
CA LEU A 45 19.33 2.94 -4.20
C LEU A 45 20.39 3.78 -3.50
N ASN A 46 20.28 5.10 -3.52
CA ASN A 46 21.20 5.99 -2.83
C ASN A 46 21.16 5.81 -1.30
N HIS A 47 20.01 5.45 -0.74
CA HIS A 47 19.90 5.16 0.69
C HIS A 47 20.45 3.77 1.03
N LEU A 48 20.11 2.75 0.22
CA LEU A 48 20.57 1.38 0.41
C LEU A 48 22.07 1.20 0.12
N GLY A 49 22.68 2.08 -0.67
CA GLY A 49 24.11 2.05 -0.99
C GLY A 49 25.02 2.53 0.15
N ARG A 50 24.45 3.05 1.25
CA ARG A 50 25.20 3.51 2.44
C ARG A 50 25.62 2.34 3.34
N ILE A 51 26.30 1.35 2.78
CA ILE A 51 26.84 0.23 3.56
C ILE A 51 28.33 0.48 3.74
N SER A 52 28.73 0.87 4.95
CA SER A 52 30.14 0.90 5.32
C SER A 52 30.47 -0.41 6.03
N ALA A 53 31.17 -1.32 5.35
CA ALA A 53 31.58 -2.60 5.96
C ALA A 53 32.66 -2.43 7.04
N TRP A 54 33.28 -1.25 7.12
CA TRP A 54 34.44 -0.96 7.96
C TRP A 54 34.14 0.03 9.10
N ASP A 55 33.00 0.72 9.04
CA ASP A 55 32.63 1.72 10.04
C ASP A 55 31.40 1.25 10.81
N SER A 56 31.61 0.77 12.03
CA SER A 56 30.53 0.34 12.93
C SER A 56 29.67 1.50 13.45
N ALA A 57 30.06 2.75 13.17
CA ALA A 57 29.25 3.92 13.51
C ALA A 57 28.10 4.17 12.51
N VAL A 58 28.17 3.60 11.29
CA VAL A 58 27.15 3.80 10.26
C VAL A 58 26.12 2.68 10.31
N LEU A 59 24.90 3.02 10.74
CA LEU A 59 23.77 2.09 10.75
C LEU A 59 23.43 1.65 9.31
N PRO A 60 23.10 0.37 9.08
CA PRO A 60 22.69 -0.10 7.76
C PRO A 60 21.42 0.62 7.27
N GLY A 61 21.45 1.08 6.03
CA GLY A 61 20.30 1.72 5.40
C GLY A 61 19.17 0.73 5.10
N VAL A 62 17.96 1.05 5.57
CA VAL A 62 16.72 0.33 5.29
C VAL A 62 15.71 1.30 4.71
N VAL A 63 14.97 0.88 3.68
CA VAL A 63 13.94 1.73 3.05
C VAL A 63 12.57 1.12 3.27
N LEU A 64 11.66 1.91 3.85
CA LEU A 64 10.26 1.57 4.02
C LEU A 64 9.44 2.32 2.97
N LEU A 65 8.95 1.60 1.96
CA LEU A 65 8.03 2.10 0.95
C LEU A 65 6.60 1.74 1.37
N TYR A 66 5.66 2.67 1.26
CA TYR A 66 4.25 2.38 1.50
C TYR A 66 3.34 3.10 0.52
N ALA A 67 2.21 2.47 0.20
CA ALA A 67 1.24 2.98 -0.75
C ALA A 67 -0.18 2.55 -0.39
N ARG A 68 -1.13 3.33 -0.90
CA ARG A 68 -2.56 2.98 -0.94
C ARG A 68 -2.81 1.96 -2.05
N SER A 69 -3.94 1.25 -1.97
CA SER A 69 -4.42 0.32 -3.01
C SER A 69 -4.26 0.87 -4.43
N ASN A 70 -4.72 2.11 -4.69
CA ASN A 70 -4.65 2.75 -6.02
C ASN A 70 -3.23 3.01 -6.56
N SER A 71 -2.21 2.98 -5.71
CA SER A 71 -0.82 3.28 -6.05
C SER A 71 0.12 2.10 -5.78
N THR A 72 -0.43 0.94 -5.42
CA THR A 72 0.33 -0.26 -5.05
C THR A 72 1.08 -0.84 -6.25
N ASN A 73 0.46 -0.87 -7.43
CA ASN A 73 1.15 -1.33 -8.65
C ASN A 73 2.43 -0.52 -8.92
N LYS A 74 2.36 0.80 -8.72
CA LYS A 74 3.53 1.69 -8.88
C LYS A 74 4.58 1.43 -7.81
N LEU A 75 4.18 1.17 -6.57
CA LEU A 75 5.09 0.80 -5.49
C LEU A 75 5.84 -0.48 -5.83
N ILE A 76 5.13 -1.51 -6.32
CA ILE A 76 5.73 -2.77 -6.75
C ILE A 76 6.74 -2.50 -7.87
N THR A 77 6.37 -1.73 -8.90
CA THR A 77 7.31 -1.38 -9.99
C THR A 77 8.59 -0.71 -9.49
N ILE A 78 8.49 0.20 -8.52
CA ILE A 78 9.66 0.87 -7.93
C ILE A 78 10.54 -0.14 -7.19
N VAL A 79 9.94 -1.00 -6.37
CA VAL A 79 10.66 -2.05 -5.62
C VAL A 79 11.35 -3.02 -6.58
N GLU A 80 10.63 -3.55 -7.58
CA GLU A 80 11.20 -4.47 -8.58
C GLU A 80 12.37 -3.86 -9.33
N THR A 81 12.23 -2.61 -9.77
CA THR A 81 13.29 -1.92 -10.49
C THR A 81 14.53 -1.74 -9.61
N ALA A 82 14.33 -1.37 -8.34
CA ALA A 82 15.43 -1.25 -7.38
C ALA A 82 16.10 -2.61 -7.11
N ARG A 83 15.33 -3.67 -6.88
CA ARG A 83 15.85 -5.05 -6.68
C ARG A 83 16.63 -5.53 -7.89
N ARG A 84 16.13 -5.28 -9.09
CA ARG A 84 16.81 -5.64 -10.34
C ARG A 84 18.17 -4.97 -10.44
N ARG A 85 18.27 -3.66 -10.22
CA ARG A 85 19.57 -2.95 -10.25
C ARG A 85 20.54 -3.46 -9.18
N ILE A 86 20.03 -3.80 -8.00
CA ILE A 86 20.84 -4.42 -6.94
C ILE A 86 21.34 -5.80 -7.37
N HIS A 87 20.46 -6.60 -7.96
CA HIS A 87 20.79 -7.95 -8.42
C HIS A 87 21.82 -7.94 -9.56
N GLU A 88 21.70 -7.01 -10.51
CA GLU A 88 22.67 -6.77 -11.58
C GLU A 88 24.05 -6.39 -11.04
N ALA A 89 24.12 -5.75 -9.87
CA ALA A 89 25.36 -5.49 -9.14
C ALA A 89 25.88 -6.69 -8.32
N GLU A 90 25.37 -7.90 -8.58
CA GLU A 90 25.71 -9.16 -7.87
C GLU A 90 25.55 -9.09 -6.35
N GLN A 91 24.56 -8.30 -5.91
CA GLN A 91 24.44 -7.91 -4.53
C GLN A 91 23.17 -8.50 -3.89
N LYS A 92 23.27 -8.86 -2.61
CA LYS A 92 22.16 -9.46 -1.83
C LYS A 92 21.11 -8.40 -1.47
N TRP A 93 19.84 -8.75 -1.58
CA TRP A 93 18.71 -7.95 -1.09
C TRP A 93 17.73 -8.81 -0.30
N TYR A 94 17.04 -8.15 0.63
CA TYR A 94 15.99 -8.73 1.48
C TYR A 94 14.78 -7.81 1.44
N GLN A 95 13.62 -8.40 1.19
CA GLN A 95 12.34 -7.72 1.10
C GLN A 95 11.37 -8.29 2.13
N TYR A 96 10.65 -7.40 2.79
CA TYR A 96 9.61 -7.73 3.76
C TYR A 96 8.32 -7.01 3.37
N ASN A 97 7.31 -7.79 3.00
CA ASN A 97 6.02 -7.27 2.57
C ASN A 97 5.02 -7.33 3.71
N HIS A 98 4.26 -6.26 3.88
CA HIS A 98 3.21 -6.19 4.87
C HIS A 98 1.98 -5.49 4.29
N LEU A 99 0.85 -6.18 4.36
CA LEU A 99 -0.46 -5.72 3.91
C LEU A 99 -1.34 -5.47 5.14
N TYR A 100 -2.00 -4.33 5.19
CA TYR A 100 -2.88 -3.96 6.30
C TYR A 100 -4.03 -3.09 5.80
N GLU A 101 -5.11 -3.06 6.56
CA GLU A 101 -6.27 -2.20 6.29
C GLU A 101 -6.20 -0.95 7.18
N MET A 102 -6.68 0.16 6.65
CA MET A 102 -6.77 1.42 7.39
C MET A 102 -8.09 2.11 7.07
N GLU A 103 -8.72 2.65 8.11
CA GLU A 103 -9.91 3.48 7.98
C GLU A 103 -9.57 4.79 7.29
N TRP A 104 -10.28 5.07 6.20
CA TRP A 104 -10.18 6.32 5.48
C TRP A 104 -11.54 7.01 5.50
N ALA A 105 -11.59 8.20 6.09
CA ALA A 105 -12.76 9.07 5.98
C ALA A 105 -12.97 9.43 4.51
N ALA A 106 -14.04 8.91 3.91
CA ALA A 106 -14.42 9.32 2.57
C ALA A 106 -14.85 10.79 2.67
N LYS A 107 -13.97 11.71 2.25
CA LYS A 107 -14.35 13.12 2.09
C LYS A 107 -15.62 13.14 1.25
N GLN A 108 -16.73 13.51 1.87
CA GLN A 108 -17.95 13.74 1.12
C GLN A 108 -17.61 14.83 0.11
N HIS A 109 -17.77 14.53 -1.18
CA HIS A 109 -17.82 15.60 -2.16
C HIS A 109 -19.06 16.43 -1.81
N SER A 110 -18.83 17.48 -1.00
CA SER A 110 -19.75 18.59 -0.88
C SER A 110 -20.15 18.97 -2.31
N HIS A 111 -21.45 18.85 -2.60
CA HIS A 111 -22.08 19.45 -3.77
C HIS A 111 -21.89 20.96 -3.68
N ASN A 112 -20.71 21.43 -4.08
CA ASN A 112 -20.50 22.82 -4.45
C ASN A 112 -19.45 22.89 -5.55
N ARG A 113 -19.67 22.10 -6.62
CA ARG A 113 -19.04 22.34 -7.91
C ARG A 113 -20.00 23.27 -8.66
N PRO A 114 -19.61 24.51 -8.99
CA PRO A 114 -20.47 25.39 -9.79
C PRO A 114 -20.77 24.73 -11.15
N PRO A 115 -21.98 24.89 -11.69
CA PRO A 115 -22.41 24.19 -12.90
C PRO A 115 -21.54 24.63 -14.07
N GLN A 116 -20.69 23.71 -14.55
CA GLN A 116 -19.90 23.92 -15.75
C GLN A 116 -20.79 23.61 -16.95
N ASN A 117 -21.31 24.68 -17.56
CA ASN A 117 -22.16 24.65 -18.73
C ASN A 117 -21.34 24.17 -19.94
N HIS A 118 -21.43 22.89 -20.28
CA HIS A 118 -20.96 22.36 -21.56
C HIS A 118 -22.04 21.48 -22.17
N LYS A 119 -22.71 22.05 -23.19
CA LYS A 119 -23.47 21.30 -24.19
C LYS A 119 -22.54 20.30 -24.87
N THR A 120 -22.77 19.00 -24.67
CA THR A 120 -22.60 17.98 -25.70
C THR A 120 -23.59 16.86 -25.43
N GLU A 121 -24.67 16.95 -26.20
CA GLU A 121 -25.63 15.93 -26.59
C GLU A 121 -24.97 14.57 -26.80
N THR A 122 -25.33 13.57 -26.00
CA THR A 122 -25.24 12.16 -26.38
C THR A 122 -26.50 11.47 -25.88
N MET A 123 -27.28 10.99 -26.84
CA MET A 123 -28.55 10.29 -26.71
C MET A 123 -28.40 9.04 -25.83
N ILE A 124 -29.34 8.82 -24.91
CA ILE A 124 -29.65 7.49 -24.38
C ILE A 124 -31.14 7.28 -24.63
N GLU A 125 -31.43 6.27 -25.44
CA GLU A 125 -32.76 5.91 -25.94
C GLU A 125 -33.75 5.57 -24.81
N ASP A 126 -34.98 6.04 -25.01
CA ASP A 126 -36.15 5.81 -24.18
C ASP A 126 -36.43 4.32 -23.97
N THR A 127 -36.33 3.85 -22.72
CA THR A 127 -36.97 2.60 -22.30
C THR A 127 -38.32 2.93 -21.66
N VAL A 128 -39.36 2.85 -22.47
CA VAL A 128 -40.76 2.83 -22.04
C VAL A 128 -41.03 1.50 -21.34
N MET A 129 -41.44 1.52 -20.07
CA MET A 129 -42.16 0.39 -19.46
C MET A 129 -43.55 0.88 -19.07
N SER A 130 -44.54 0.39 -19.83
CA SER A 130 -45.96 0.56 -19.57
C SER A 130 -46.34 -0.06 -18.23
N ILE A 131 -47.09 0.72 -17.45
CA ILE A 131 -47.93 0.24 -16.35
C ILE A 131 -49.24 -0.25 -16.98
N ASP A 132 -49.65 -1.48 -16.66
CA ASP A 132 -51.05 -1.88 -16.54
C ASP A 132 -51.08 -3.32 -15.97
N GLY A 133 -51.77 -3.48 -14.84
CA GLY A 133 -51.92 -4.76 -14.14
C GLY A 133 -53.20 -5.51 -14.51
N ASP A 134 -53.25 -6.79 -14.18
CA ASP A 134 -54.30 -7.36 -13.32
C ASP A 134 -53.95 -8.81 -12.88
N ALA A 135 -54.59 -9.23 -11.79
CA ALA A 135 -54.30 -10.28 -10.82
C ALA A 135 -54.15 -11.74 -11.28
N LYS A 136 -53.38 -12.54 -10.50
CA LYS A 136 -53.90 -13.57 -9.57
C LYS A 136 -52.79 -14.41 -8.87
N ASP A 137 -52.82 -14.36 -7.53
CA ASP A 137 -52.78 -15.47 -6.57
C ASP A 137 -51.75 -16.61 -6.74
N SER A 138 -50.78 -16.71 -5.81
CA SER A 138 -50.69 -17.81 -4.84
C SER A 138 -49.51 -17.57 -3.90
N GLY A 139 -49.74 -17.82 -2.61
CA GLY A 139 -48.87 -17.40 -1.52
C GLY A 139 -47.49 -18.05 -1.46
N ASP A 140 -46.55 -17.26 -0.96
CA ASP A 140 -45.54 -17.74 -0.04
C ASP A 140 -45.31 -16.60 0.96
N ASP A 141 -45.58 -16.87 2.23
CA ASP A 141 -45.28 -15.97 3.35
C ASP A 141 -43.76 -15.96 3.54
N ASP A 142 -43.04 -15.32 2.63
CA ASP A 142 -41.60 -15.08 2.77
C ASP A 142 -41.45 -13.86 3.69
N ASP A 143 -41.44 -14.17 5.00
CA ASP A 143 -41.18 -13.29 6.13
C ASP A 143 -39.85 -12.55 5.91
N PHE A 144 -39.93 -11.41 5.24
CA PHE A 144 -38.78 -10.54 5.00
C PHE A 144 -38.37 -9.98 6.36
N GLU A 145 -37.36 -10.57 6.99
CA GLU A 145 -36.73 -10.00 8.18
C GLU A 145 -36.23 -8.59 7.84
N VAL A 146 -37.07 -7.60 8.13
CA VAL A 146 -36.69 -6.19 8.15
C VAL A 146 -35.61 -6.10 9.21
N MET A 147 -34.34 -6.04 8.80
CA MET A 147 -33.21 -5.90 9.72
C MET A 147 -33.32 -4.59 10.51
N ALA A 148 -34.07 -4.64 11.61
CA ALA A 148 -34.40 -3.51 12.47
C ALA A 148 -33.26 -3.15 13.44
N THR A 149 -31.99 -3.38 13.07
CA THR A 149 -30.84 -3.09 13.95
C THR A 149 -29.66 -2.42 13.28
N GLN A 150 -29.81 -1.90 12.05
CA GLN A 150 -28.80 -1.03 11.45
C GLN A 150 -29.47 0.19 10.82
N GLN A 151 -29.31 1.32 11.50
CA GLN A 151 -29.67 2.67 11.08
C GLN A 151 -29.51 2.82 9.57
N THR A 152 -30.62 3.13 8.89
CA THR A 152 -30.71 3.03 7.43
C THR A 152 -29.74 4.02 6.76
N VAL A 153 -29.30 3.72 5.53
CA VAL A 153 -28.40 4.58 4.74
C VAL A 153 -28.91 6.03 4.67
N PHE A 154 -30.22 6.21 4.74
CA PHE A 154 -30.91 7.49 4.75
C PHE A 154 -30.76 8.23 6.09
N GLU A 155 -30.96 7.58 7.23
CA GLU A 155 -30.74 8.19 8.56
C GLU A 155 -29.29 8.63 8.75
N ARG A 156 -28.33 7.82 8.26
CA ARG A 156 -26.90 8.17 8.31
C ARG A 156 -26.57 9.41 7.45
N ALA A 157 -27.30 9.62 6.35
CA ALA A 157 -27.14 10.80 5.51
C ALA A 157 -27.76 12.07 6.14
N VAL A 158 -28.82 11.91 6.94
CA VAL A 158 -29.47 13.03 7.66
C VAL A 158 -28.63 13.48 8.86
N HIS A 159 -27.92 12.55 9.53
CA HIS A 159 -27.04 12.86 10.67
C HIS A 159 -25.63 13.34 10.28
N GLY A 160 -25.29 13.37 9.00
CA GLY A 160 -24.00 13.88 8.52
C GLY A 160 -22.80 13.03 8.93
N GLU A 161 -23.00 11.77 9.30
CA GLU A 161 -21.90 10.89 9.70
C GLU A 161 -20.96 10.63 8.52
N GLU A 162 -19.66 10.80 8.76
CA GLU A 162 -18.64 10.56 7.75
C GLU A 162 -18.64 9.08 7.38
N LYS A 163 -18.77 8.79 6.08
CA LYS A 163 -18.67 7.42 5.57
C LYS A 163 -17.22 6.97 5.72
N THR A 164 -16.91 6.19 6.75
CA THR A 164 -15.63 5.50 6.88
C THR A 164 -15.56 4.36 5.88
N LYS A 165 -14.49 4.33 5.07
CA LYS A 165 -14.20 3.22 4.16
C LYS A 165 -12.92 2.54 4.63
N GLN A 166 -12.96 1.23 4.80
CA GLN A 166 -11.73 0.45 4.98
C GLN A 166 -10.98 0.42 3.65
N MET A 167 -9.70 0.78 3.67
CA MET A 167 -8.87 0.75 2.48
C MET A 167 -7.56 0.03 2.73
N ALA A 168 -7.27 -0.95 1.87
CA ALA A 168 -6.02 -1.70 1.90
C ALA A 168 -4.81 -0.80 1.59
N HIS A 169 -3.76 -0.98 2.37
CA HIS A 169 -2.45 -0.37 2.23
C HIS A 169 -1.38 -1.45 2.18
N MET A 170 -0.41 -1.26 1.29
CA MET A 170 0.75 -2.13 1.18
C MET A 170 2.00 -1.37 1.61
N SER A 171 2.83 -2.04 2.39
CA SER A 171 4.16 -1.57 2.75
C SER A 171 5.21 -2.64 2.42
N VAL A 172 6.37 -2.16 2.01
CA VAL A 172 7.50 -2.99 1.63
C VAL A 172 8.75 -2.40 2.26
N LEU A 173 9.42 -3.18 3.09
CA LEU A 173 10.74 -2.85 3.59
C LEU A 173 11.78 -3.54 2.72
N LEU A 174 12.73 -2.76 2.21
CA LEU A 174 13.84 -3.24 1.41
C LEU A 174 15.13 -2.96 2.16
N SER A 175 15.98 -3.97 2.26
CA SER A 175 17.27 -3.92 2.95
C SER A 175 18.33 -4.70 2.17
N ARG A 176 19.60 -4.38 2.45
CA ARG A 176 20.78 -5.07 1.93
C ARG A 176 21.34 -6.11 2.90
N ILE A 177 20.89 -6.08 4.15
CA ILE A 177 21.27 -6.98 5.24
C ILE A 177 19.99 -7.67 5.75
N PRO A 178 20.03 -8.95 6.16
CA PRO A 178 18.86 -9.59 6.73
C PRO A 178 18.48 -8.91 8.04
N ILE A 179 17.18 -8.69 8.24
CA ILE A 179 16.58 -8.12 9.45
C ILE A 179 15.84 -9.26 10.18
N PRO A 180 16.44 -9.91 11.19
CA PRO A 180 15.83 -11.04 11.90
C PRO A 180 14.54 -10.65 12.62
N GLU A 181 14.45 -9.42 13.11
CA GLU A 181 13.29 -8.90 13.84
C GLU A 181 12.01 -8.93 12.99
N LEU A 182 12.15 -8.71 11.68
CA LEU A 182 11.05 -8.78 10.73
C LEU A 182 10.75 -10.21 10.28
N LYS A 183 11.78 -11.09 10.23
CA LYS A 183 11.59 -12.51 9.90
C LYS A 183 10.82 -13.26 10.98
N ALA A 184 10.94 -12.85 12.23
CA ALA A 184 10.27 -13.48 13.36
C ALA A 184 8.78 -13.11 13.49
N LYS A 185 8.32 -12.08 12.77
CA LYS A 185 6.92 -11.61 12.85
C LYS A 185 6.06 -12.30 11.80
N GLU A 186 4.93 -12.85 12.22
CA GLU A 186 4.00 -13.59 11.35
C GLU A 186 3.35 -12.72 10.25
N ASN A 187 3.25 -11.41 10.47
CA ASN A 187 2.56 -10.49 9.57
C ASN A 187 3.41 -10.02 8.37
N PHE A 188 4.64 -10.52 8.22
CA PHE A 188 5.55 -10.12 7.14
C PHE A 188 5.87 -11.31 6.23
N ALA A 189 5.65 -11.12 4.92
CA ALA A 189 6.13 -12.06 3.91
C ALA A 189 7.57 -11.70 3.52
N VAL A 190 8.48 -12.67 3.66
CA VAL A 190 9.92 -12.50 3.44
C VAL A 190 10.31 -13.00 2.05
N GLN A 191 11.08 -12.20 1.31
CA GLN A 191 11.69 -12.59 0.02
C GLN A 191 13.16 -12.17 -0.01
N SER A 192 14.02 -12.98 -0.63
CA SER A 192 15.45 -12.68 -0.76
C SER A 192 16.09 -13.36 -1.97
N ASN A 193 17.16 -12.78 -2.52
CA ASN A 193 18.00 -13.41 -3.55
C ASN A 193 19.29 -14.04 -2.99
N GLU A 194 19.40 -14.17 -1.66
CA GLU A 194 20.63 -14.57 -0.98
C GLU A 194 21.19 -15.89 -1.52
N ASP A 195 20.34 -16.91 -1.69
CA ASP A 195 20.77 -18.24 -2.15
C ASP A 195 21.36 -18.21 -3.55
N HIS A 196 20.73 -17.45 -4.45
CA HIS A 196 21.21 -17.28 -5.81
C HIS A 196 22.58 -16.59 -5.83
N ILE A 197 22.74 -15.48 -5.10
CA ILE A 197 24.01 -14.76 -5.03
C ILE A 197 25.10 -15.65 -4.40
N ASN A 198 24.76 -16.37 -3.31
CA ASN A 198 25.68 -17.31 -2.68
C ASN A 198 26.12 -18.44 -3.64
N HIS A 199 25.21 -18.93 -4.49
CA HIS A 199 25.53 -19.94 -5.49
C HIS A 199 26.47 -19.38 -6.57
N VAL A 200 26.18 -18.20 -7.12
CA VAL A 200 27.03 -17.51 -8.10
C VAL A 200 28.43 -17.28 -7.55
N HIS A 201 28.54 -16.81 -6.30
CA HIS A 201 29.82 -16.59 -5.64
C HIS A 201 30.58 -17.90 -5.44
N ARG A 202 29.92 -18.97 -4.97
CA ARG A 202 30.55 -20.28 -4.79
C ARG A 202 31.06 -20.88 -6.10
N LYS A 203 30.28 -20.75 -7.18
CA LYS A 203 30.69 -21.17 -8.53
C LYS A 203 31.91 -20.39 -9.01
N ARG A 204 31.95 -19.07 -8.81
CA ARG A 204 33.12 -18.24 -9.16
C ARG A 204 34.35 -18.59 -8.34
N SER A 205 34.19 -18.96 -7.08
CA SER A 205 35.28 -19.41 -6.20
C SER A 205 35.72 -20.85 -6.43
N GLY A 206 35.14 -21.57 -7.40
CA GLY A 206 35.48 -22.97 -7.70
C GLY A 206 35.05 -23.97 -6.62
N LEU A 207 34.17 -23.57 -5.69
CA LEU A 207 33.67 -24.42 -4.61
C LEU A 207 32.49 -25.30 -5.03
N VAL A 208 31.91 -25.05 -6.21
CA VAL A 208 30.81 -25.82 -6.79
C VAL A 208 31.12 -26.01 -8.28
N ALA A 209 31.13 -27.27 -8.73
CA ALA A 209 31.37 -27.69 -10.11
C ALA A 209 30.17 -27.37 -11.02
#